data_AF-A0NWB6-F1
#
_entry.id   AF-A0NWB6-F1
#
_cell.length_a   1.000
_cell.length_b   1.000
_cell.length_c   1.000
_cell.angle_alpha   90.00
_cell.angle_beta   90.00
_cell.angle_gamma   90.00
#
_symmetry.space_group_name_H-M   'P 1'
#
loop_
_entity.id
_entity.type
_entity.pdbx_description
1 polymer ?
#
loop_
_entity_poly.entity_id
_entity_poly.type
_entity_poly.pdbx_seq_one_letter_code
_entity_poly.pdbx_strand_id
1 'polypeptide(L)'
;MHETLKQGSDGKPWVHLCRVGFAVMALVCLPAAALAQSLFVNPAVDPGRFGAMTCQQLWYVEQEVLAAGRVCLSSERARRAFRRAERCISSDEAILPPDTRDYLDHLRSVAKDKGCEGPRLR
;
A
#
# COMPACT_ATOMS: atom_id res chain seq x y z
N MET A 1 -19.63 -45.13 -23.32
CA MET A 1 -18.97 -46.23 -24.07
C MET A 1 -18.30 -45.59 -25.29
N HIS A 2 -16.97 -45.72 -25.39
CA HIS A 2 -16.04 -45.51 -26.52
C HIS A 2 -16.06 -44.15 -27.25
N GLU A 3 -15.06 -43.28 -27.07
CA GLU A 3 -13.73 -43.26 -27.74
C GLU A 3 -13.80 -43.15 -29.26
N THR A 4 -13.25 -42.05 -29.81
CA THR A 4 -12.05 -42.11 -30.67
C THR A 4 -11.59 -40.70 -31.08
N LEU A 5 -10.32 -40.43 -30.79
CA LEU A 5 -9.49 -39.35 -31.30
C LEU A 5 -9.32 -39.49 -32.81
N LYS A 6 -9.23 -38.36 -33.53
CA LYS A 6 -8.58 -38.33 -34.84
C LYS A 6 -7.58 -37.18 -34.92
N GLN A 7 -6.33 -37.61 -34.92
CA GLN A 7 -5.09 -36.86 -35.08
C GLN A 7 -4.72 -36.85 -36.57
N GLY A 8 -4.26 -35.70 -37.08
CA GLY A 8 -3.50 -35.56 -38.33
C GLY A 8 -2.76 -34.22 -38.22
N SER A 9 -1.43 -34.12 -38.10
CA SER A 9 -0.28 -34.73 -38.78
C SER A 9 -0.05 -34.18 -40.19
N ASP A 10 0.67 -33.05 -40.27
CA ASP A 10 1.59 -32.68 -41.37
C ASP A 10 2.52 -31.58 -40.80
N GLY A 11 3.78 -31.85 -40.44
CA GLY A 11 4.98 -31.80 -41.29
C GLY A 11 5.72 -30.46 -41.04
N LYS A 12 7.03 -30.31 -40.81
CA LYS A 12 8.24 -31.14 -40.78
C LYS A 12 9.39 -30.34 -40.07
N PRO A 13 10.54 -30.97 -39.78
CA PRO A 13 11.45 -30.57 -38.70
C PRO A 13 12.83 -30.03 -39.15
N TRP A 14 13.55 -29.51 -38.14
CA TRP A 14 15.01 -29.63 -37.89
C TRP A 14 16.04 -28.74 -38.61
N VAL A 15 16.47 -27.73 -37.84
CA VAL A 15 17.84 -27.31 -37.46
C VAL A 15 19.07 -27.82 -38.23
N HIS A 16 19.97 -26.86 -38.50
CA HIS A 16 21.45 -26.86 -38.48
C HIS A 16 21.92 -25.86 -39.56
N LEU A 17 22.82 -24.89 -39.41
CA LEU A 17 23.93 -24.61 -38.51
C LEU A 17 24.18 -23.09 -38.57
N CYS A 18 24.51 -22.45 -37.45
CA CYS A 18 25.56 -21.44 -37.45
C CYS A 18 26.20 -21.43 -36.06
N ARG A 19 27.50 -21.69 -36.08
CA ARG A 19 28.33 -22.07 -34.95
C ARG A 19 29.35 -20.96 -34.73
N VAL A 20 29.12 -20.08 -33.75
CA VAL A 20 30.12 -19.22 -33.11
C VAL A 20 29.53 -18.95 -31.71
N GLY A 21 30.09 -19.32 -30.57
CA GLY A 21 31.48 -19.57 -30.22
C GLY A 21 31.76 -18.75 -28.95
N PHE A 22 31.84 -19.43 -27.82
CA PHE A 22 32.48 -19.04 -26.56
C PHE A 22 31.85 -18.00 -25.61
N ALA A 23 31.57 -18.52 -24.40
CA ALA A 23 31.95 -17.98 -23.09
C ALA A 23 31.01 -17.02 -22.33
N VAL A 24 30.48 -17.60 -21.23
CA VAL A 24 30.40 -17.02 -19.87
C VAL A 24 29.47 -15.82 -19.67
N MET A 25 28.33 -16.07 -19.05
CA MET A 25 28.05 -15.57 -17.69
C MET A 25 26.72 -16.14 -17.21
N ALA A 26 26.79 -16.98 -16.18
CA ALA A 26 25.68 -17.15 -15.28
C ALA A 26 25.40 -15.80 -14.62
N LEU A 27 24.31 -15.14 -14.99
CA LEU A 27 23.75 -14.05 -14.21
C LEU A 27 22.29 -14.39 -13.92
N VAL A 28 22.12 -15.21 -12.89
CA VAL A 28 20.88 -15.24 -12.11
C VAL A 28 20.75 -13.86 -11.46
N CYS A 29 20.12 -12.94 -12.18
CA CYS A 29 19.60 -11.71 -11.59
C CYS A 29 18.08 -11.79 -11.72
N LEU A 30 17.44 -12.49 -10.78
CA LEU A 30 16.13 -12.02 -10.32
C LEU A 30 16.42 -10.76 -9.52
N PRO A 31 16.07 -9.54 -9.98
CA PRO A 31 15.76 -8.53 -9.02
C PRO A 31 14.50 -9.06 -8.33
N ALA A 32 14.66 -9.51 -7.08
CA ALA A 32 13.61 -9.37 -6.11
C ALA A 32 13.31 -7.87 -6.02
N ALA A 33 12.58 -7.35 -7.00
CA ALA A 33 11.78 -6.17 -6.81
C ALA A 33 10.71 -6.60 -5.81
N ALA A 34 11.12 -6.65 -4.53
CA ALA A 34 10.25 -6.23 -3.45
C ALA A 34 9.83 -4.83 -3.85
N LEU A 35 8.78 -4.75 -4.67
CA LEU A 35 7.99 -3.58 -4.86
C LEU A 35 7.53 -3.25 -3.45
N ALA A 36 8.27 -2.36 -2.79
CA ALA A 36 7.69 -1.48 -1.82
C ALA A 36 6.54 -0.80 -2.58
N GLN A 37 5.38 -1.46 -2.57
CA GLN A 37 4.12 -0.88 -2.98
C GLN A 37 3.91 0.20 -1.93
N SER A 38 4.50 1.37 -2.18
CA SER A 38 4.18 2.58 -1.44
C SER A 38 2.67 2.70 -1.55
N LEU A 39 1.98 2.38 -0.45
CA LEU A 39 0.55 2.58 -0.32
C LEU A 39 0.36 4.07 -0.44
N PHE A 40 0.12 4.54 -1.66
CA PHE A 40 -0.04 5.95 -1.93
C PHE A 40 -1.40 6.36 -1.36
N VAL A 41 -1.36 6.90 -0.15
CA VAL A 41 -2.54 7.44 0.52
C VAL A 41 -2.71 8.86 0.00
N ASN A 42 -3.75 9.08 -0.81
CA ASN A 42 -4.19 10.44 -1.13
C ASN A 42 -5.07 10.93 0.00
N PRO A 43 -4.62 11.87 0.85
CA PRO A 43 -5.49 12.47 1.84
C PRO A 43 -6.62 13.24 1.14
N ALA A 44 -7.86 13.02 1.57
CA ALA A 44 -9.03 13.68 1.01
C ALA A 44 -9.13 15.17 1.36
N VAL A 45 -8.34 15.64 2.32
CA VAL A 45 -8.39 16.99 2.89
C VAL A 45 -7.09 17.74 2.59
N ASP A 46 -7.22 18.99 2.16
CA ASP A 46 -6.09 19.90 1.98
C ASP A 46 -5.49 20.35 3.33
N PRO A 47 -4.15 20.26 3.53
CA PRO A 47 -3.48 20.66 4.76
C PRO A 47 -3.75 22.12 5.18
N GLY A 48 -3.91 23.02 4.21
CA GLY A 48 -4.19 24.44 4.47
C GLY A 48 -5.53 24.68 5.17
N ARG A 49 -6.43 23.68 5.20
CA ARG A 49 -7.74 23.76 5.85
C ARG A 49 -7.74 23.30 7.30
N PHE A 50 -6.68 22.67 7.80
CA PHE A 50 -6.63 22.15 9.18
C PHE A 50 -6.88 23.23 10.23
N GLY A 51 -6.36 24.45 10.01
CA GLY A 51 -6.57 25.57 10.92
C GLY A 51 -8.04 25.97 11.12
N ALA A 52 -8.90 25.71 10.14
CA ALA A 52 -10.33 26.00 10.21
C ALA A 52 -11.16 24.83 10.76
N MET A 53 -10.56 23.65 10.94
CA MET A 53 -11.26 22.45 11.38
C MET A 53 -11.46 22.40 12.90
N THR A 54 -12.51 21.69 13.32
CA THR A 54 -12.74 21.33 14.73
C THR A 54 -11.84 20.17 15.14
N CYS A 55 -11.62 19.99 16.45
CA CYS A 55 -10.86 18.85 16.96
C CYS A 55 -11.43 17.50 16.51
N GLN A 56 -12.75 17.38 16.43
CA GLN A 56 -13.41 16.17 15.95
C GLN A 56 -13.11 15.92 14.46
N GLN A 57 -13.10 16.97 13.64
CA GLN A 57 -12.77 16.85 12.21
C GLN A 57 -11.32 16.44 12.01
N LEU A 58 -10.39 17.08 12.72
CA LEU A 58 -8.96 16.72 12.68
C LEU A 58 -8.76 15.26 13.10
N TRP A 59 -9.43 14.81 14.17
CA TRP A 59 -9.39 13.42 14.59
C TRP A 59 -9.90 12.46 13.50
N TYR A 60 -11.03 12.79 12.85
CA TYR A 60 -11.57 11.94 11.78
C TYR A 60 -10.60 11.82 10.60
N VAL A 61 -9.99 12.94 10.18
CA VAL A 61 -9.01 12.95 9.09
C VAL A 61 -7.79 12.12 9.45
N GLU A 62 -7.26 12.24 10.68
CA GLU A 62 -6.15 11.40 11.15
C GLU A 62 -6.50 9.91 11.03
N GLN A 63 -7.65 9.49 11.56
CA GLN A 63 -8.05 8.09 11.53
C GLN A 63 -8.33 7.58 10.11
N GLU A 64 -8.84 8.43 9.22
CA GLU A 64 -9.06 8.11 7.81
C GLU A 64 -7.74 7.83 7.08
N VAL A 65 -6.75 8.71 7.26
CA VAL A 65 -5.42 8.53 6.65
C VAL A 65 -4.73 7.28 7.18
N LEU A 66 -4.79 7.03 8.49
CA LEU A 66 -4.25 5.80 9.09
C LEU A 66 -4.93 4.55 8.52
N ALA A 67 -6.26 4.56 8.40
CA ALA A 67 -7.03 3.44 7.87
C ALA A 67 -6.74 3.20 6.38
N ALA A 68 -6.66 4.25 5.57
CA ALA A 68 -6.32 4.18 4.15
C ALA A 68 -4.88 3.67 3.94
N GLY A 69 -3.96 4.04 4.83
CA GLY A 69 -2.60 3.52 4.87
C GLY A 69 -2.46 2.13 5.47
N ARG A 70 -3.57 1.46 5.78
CA ARG A 70 -3.63 0.12 6.38
C ARG A 70 -2.92 0.01 7.73
N VAL A 71 -2.88 1.09 8.50
CA VAL A 71 -2.40 1.10 9.89
C VAL A 71 -3.52 0.59 10.81
N CYS A 72 -3.18 -0.30 11.74
CA CYS A 72 -4.13 -0.85 12.70
C CYS A 72 -4.56 0.22 13.71
N LEU A 73 -5.82 0.65 13.63
CA LEU A 73 -6.38 1.66 14.53
C LEU A 73 -6.44 1.14 15.97
N SER A 74 -5.86 1.90 16.90
CA SER A 74 -5.67 1.47 18.29
C SER A 74 -6.93 1.56 19.16
N SER A 75 -7.84 2.50 18.87
CA SER A 75 -9.04 2.71 19.69
C SER A 75 -10.26 1.93 19.19
N GLU A 76 -11.10 1.44 20.11
CA GLU A 76 -12.43 0.89 19.81
C GLU A 76 -13.26 1.85 18.95
N ARG A 77 -13.25 3.15 19.30
CA ARG A 77 -13.98 4.20 18.59
C ARG A 77 -13.56 4.28 17.13
N ALA A 78 -12.25 4.32 16.86
CA ALA A 78 -11.72 4.39 15.50
C ALA A 78 -12.03 3.10 14.72
N ARG A 79 -11.83 1.92 15.32
CA ARG A 79 -12.18 0.63 14.71
C ARG A 79 -13.65 0.54 14.32
N ARG A 80 -14.57 1.07 15.14
CA ARG A 80 -16.01 1.11 14.84
C ARG A 80 -16.32 2.11 13.72
N ALA A 81 -15.73 3.30 13.75
CA ALA A 81 -15.94 4.34 12.75
C ALA A 81 -15.46 3.90 11.36
N PHE A 82 -14.30 3.25 11.30
CA PHE A 82 -13.65 2.80 10.05
C PHE A 82 -13.76 1.29 9.85
N ARG A 83 -14.81 0.64 10.36
CA ARG A 83 -15.00 -0.82 10.26
C ARG A 83 -15.04 -1.37 8.82
N ARG A 84 -15.28 -0.50 7.84
CA ARG A 84 -15.35 -0.82 6.40
C ARG A 84 -14.04 -0.53 5.66
N ALA A 85 -13.04 0.03 6.34
CA ALA A 85 -11.72 0.21 5.75
C ALA A 85 -11.09 -1.15 5.42
N GLU A 86 -10.07 -1.12 4.58
CA GLU A 86 -9.33 -2.32 4.22
C GLU A 86 -8.67 -2.95 5.45
N ARG A 87 -8.33 -4.24 5.35
CA ARG A 87 -7.65 -4.97 6.43
C ARG A 87 -6.32 -4.27 6.75
N CYS A 88 -6.12 -3.92 8.01
CA CYS A 88 -4.85 -3.37 8.46
C CYS A 88 -3.70 -4.40 8.35
N ILE A 89 -2.49 -3.91 8.11
CA ILE A 89 -1.29 -4.73 7.88
C ILE A 89 -0.30 -4.61 9.05
N SER A 90 -0.17 -3.41 9.63
CA SER A 90 0.74 -3.16 10.76
C SER A 90 0.19 -2.09 11.68
N SER A 91 0.57 -2.11 12.96
CA SER A 91 0.30 -1.02 13.91
C SER A 91 1.32 0.12 13.82
N ASP A 92 2.39 -0.07 13.05
CA ASP A 92 3.47 0.92 12.87
C ASP A 92 3.14 1.87 11.71
N GLU A 93 3.20 3.18 11.97
CA GLU A 93 3.04 4.22 10.96
C GLU A 93 4.22 4.29 9.99
N ALA A 94 5.34 3.61 10.27
CA ALA A 94 6.49 3.52 9.35
C ALA A 94 6.15 2.80 8.02
N ILE A 95 5.03 2.07 7.95
CA ILE A 95 4.52 1.51 6.67
C ILE A 95 4.01 2.58 5.71
N LEU A 96 3.71 3.78 6.23
CA LEU A 96 3.19 4.90 5.45
C LEU A 96 4.32 5.55 4.64
N PRO A 97 4.00 6.08 3.44
CA PRO A 97 4.93 6.94 2.70
C PRO A 97 5.39 8.14 3.54
N PRO A 98 6.61 8.68 3.30
CA PRO A 98 7.12 9.86 3.99
C PRO A 98 6.15 11.04 3.93
N ASP A 99 5.64 11.38 2.75
CA ASP A 99 4.70 12.49 2.56
C ASP A 99 3.41 12.33 3.39
N THR A 100 2.92 11.09 3.56
CA THR A 100 1.76 10.79 4.40
C THR A 100 2.07 10.99 5.89
N ARG A 101 3.28 10.63 6.32
CA ARG A 101 3.72 10.87 7.70
C ARG A 101 3.88 12.35 7.99
N ASP A 102 4.47 13.11 7.06
CA ASP A 102 4.61 14.56 7.16
C ASP A 102 3.23 15.25 7.22
N TYR A 103 2.26 14.77 6.44
CA TYR A 103 0.87 15.21 6.49
C TYR A 103 0.23 14.97 7.87
N LEU A 104 0.42 13.78 8.44
CA LEU A 104 -0.09 13.43 9.78
C LEU A 104 0.58 14.27 10.87
N ASP A 105 1.88 14.51 10.77
CA ASP A 105 2.63 15.33 11.73
C ASP A 105 2.17 16.79 11.69
N HIS A 106 1.91 17.34 10.50
CA HIS A 106 1.32 18.67 10.37
C HIS A 106 -0.08 18.75 11.00
N LEU A 107 -0.94 17.76 10.73
CA LEU A 107 -2.28 17.67 11.32
C LEU A 107 -2.20 17.64 12.85
N ARG A 108 -1.31 16.82 13.41
CA ARG A 108 -1.11 16.68 14.86
C ARG A 108 -0.55 17.95 15.49
N SER A 109 0.34 18.65 14.80
CA SER A 109 0.83 19.97 15.24
C SER A 109 -0.33 20.95 15.37
N VAL A 110 -1.16 21.09 14.34
CA VAL A 110 -2.33 22.00 14.36
C VAL A 110 -3.33 21.59 15.45
N ALA A 111 -3.57 20.30 15.63
CA ALA A 111 -4.43 19.80 16.70
C ALA A 111 -3.89 20.15 18.09
N LYS A 112 -2.57 20.00 18.29
CA LYS A 112 -1.89 20.37 19.54
C LYS A 112 -1.98 21.87 19.81
N ASP A 113 -1.74 22.70 18.79
CA ASP A 113 -1.81 24.16 18.91
C ASP A 113 -3.22 24.64 19.27
N LYS A 114 -4.24 23.92 18.80
CA LYS A 114 -5.66 24.15 19.17
C LYS A 114 -6.04 23.64 20.56
N GLY A 115 -5.13 22.96 21.27
CA GLY A 115 -5.44 22.31 22.54
C GLY A 115 -6.40 21.12 22.40
N CYS A 116 -6.46 20.49 21.23
CA CYS A 116 -7.21 19.26 21.09
C CYS A 116 -6.52 18.19 21.94
N GLU A 117 -7.18 17.72 23.00
CA GLU A 117 -6.76 16.50 23.65
C GLU A 117 -6.77 15.39 22.60
N GLY A 118 -5.59 14.79 22.36
CA GLY A 118 -5.43 13.75 21.34
C GLY A 118 -6.35 12.55 21.57
N PRO A 119 -6.31 11.51 20.73
CA PRO A 119 -7.19 10.33 20.79
C PRO A 119 -7.14 9.51 22.10
N ARG A 120 -6.44 9.96 23.13
CA ARG A 120 -6.31 9.30 24.42
C ARG A 120 -7.40 9.74 25.39
N LEU A 121 -8.54 9.06 25.32
CA LEU A 121 -9.14 8.56 26.57
C LEU A 121 -9.22 7.05 26.42
N ARG A 122 -8.45 6.39 27.29
CA ARG A 122 -8.35 4.94 27.50
C ARG A 122 -9.71 4.26 27.53
#